data_AF-A0A2W4RCQ0-F1
#
_entry.id   AF-A0A2W4RCQ0-F1
#
_cell.length_a   1.000
_cell.length_b   1.000
_cell.length_c   1.000
_cell.angle_alpha   90.00
_cell.angle_beta   90.00
_cell.angle_gamma   90.00
#
_symmetry.space_group_name_H-M   'P 1'
#
loop_
_entity.id
_entity.type
_entity.pdbx_description
1 polymer ?
#
loop_
_entity_poly.entity_id
_entity_poly.type
_entity_poly.pdbx_seq_one_letter_code
_entity_poly.pdbx_strand_id
1 'polypeptide(L)'
;MSKSAFSLICGFLVAFIIPDASSVAYADTQQVVNPFYPPAIYPIPPAVSYSYITLDMPGAANTNANGINETSQVVGSYLDTLGITHGFIYAGANYTALDPPGSTYTSAQGINASGQIMGTYQDVKGTTRSFSFIGGNYTTLTASGATYTYANGISSNGQIVGSYVDTSGVTHGFLYSGGNYTTLNMPSANYTSALGISSSGQVVGGYSYDPNTSSGKAAFGFIYNAGIYTTLTPSGASSTNPIGINDNGQVVGSYWDASNNVVSFFYSGGNYTTLNMPGSTYTSAQGINAYGQVVGWYDDACGTMRSFVYSGGNYTTLAVPGATQTSPGGINVNGQVAGYYIDSNQKRHGFLATPNYTPAPVPSIYQNCNQIAISLDPGSYQGANGDWWFVAYAPSSGHWYSYTYPRQWRDIGMDLSQITPAYQGPLAKTTNLTLFNTNGISSGTYYVYFGVDTNMNGVLDMNQLYYTEYTLTLP
;
A
#
# COMPACT_ATOMS: atom_id res chain seq x y z
N MET A 1 59.08 64.90 -26.40
CA MET A 1 58.09 64.72 -27.50
C MET A 1 58.33 63.36 -28.14
N SER A 2 57.22 62.64 -28.39
CA SER A 2 57.02 61.38 -29.13
C SER A 2 57.69 60.06 -28.70
N LYS A 3 56.79 59.13 -28.35
CA LYS A 3 56.69 57.69 -28.67
C LYS A 3 57.72 56.70 -28.12
N SER A 4 57.20 55.86 -27.23
CA SER A 4 57.73 54.61 -26.69
C SER A 4 57.30 53.40 -27.52
N ALA A 5 58.20 52.41 -27.64
CA ALA A 5 57.89 51.04 -28.05
C ALA A 5 58.86 50.06 -27.36
N PHE A 6 58.24 49.00 -26.81
CA PHE A 6 58.68 47.68 -26.36
C PHE A 6 60.11 47.18 -26.63
N SER A 7 60.72 46.61 -25.57
CA SER A 7 61.05 45.17 -25.43
C SER A 7 62.32 44.98 -24.58
N LEU A 8 62.23 44.29 -23.43
CA LEU A 8 63.08 43.12 -23.13
C LEU A 8 62.69 42.43 -21.80
N ILE A 9 62.92 41.13 -21.82
CA ILE A 9 62.67 40.05 -20.87
C ILE A 9 63.65 40.07 -19.67
N CYS A 10 63.15 39.71 -18.48
CA CYS A 10 63.86 39.06 -17.36
C CYS A 10 62.78 38.63 -16.35
N GLY A 11 62.72 37.46 -15.72
CA GLY A 11 63.54 36.26 -15.63
C GLY A 11 62.83 35.29 -14.64
N PHE A 12 63.12 33.99 -14.81
CA PHE A 12 62.96 32.83 -13.89
C PHE A 12 62.14 32.96 -12.58
N LEU A 13 61.20 32.02 -12.35
CA LEU A 13 61.42 30.80 -11.54
C LEU A 13 60.11 29.98 -11.46
N VAL A 14 60.22 28.66 -11.59
CA VAL A 14 59.12 27.68 -11.45
C VAL A 14 58.96 27.30 -9.98
N ALA A 15 57.74 27.38 -9.44
CA ALA A 15 57.25 26.50 -8.37
C ALA A 15 55.70 26.46 -8.37
N PHE A 16 55.18 25.25 -8.31
CA PHE A 16 53.79 24.79 -8.29
C PHE A 16 52.71 25.77 -7.81
N ILE A 17 51.70 26.01 -8.66
CA ILE A 17 50.37 26.50 -8.30
C ILE A 17 49.35 25.43 -8.72
N ILE A 18 48.45 25.11 -7.79
CA ILE A 18 47.27 24.24 -7.93
C ILE A 18 46.42 24.75 -9.12
N PRO A 19 46.04 23.93 -10.13
CA PRO A 19 45.06 24.36 -11.11
C PRO A 19 43.67 24.31 -10.49
N ASP A 20 43.19 25.52 -10.25
CA ASP A 20 41.81 25.97 -10.16
C ASP A 20 40.83 25.12 -10.99
N ALA A 21 39.79 24.63 -10.33
CA ALA A 21 38.70 23.87 -10.94
C ALA A 21 37.75 24.83 -11.66
N SER A 22 38.06 25.14 -12.91
CA SER A 22 37.08 25.73 -13.83
C SER A 22 37.08 24.99 -15.17
N SER A 23 35.87 24.66 -15.62
CA SER A 23 35.49 24.00 -16.88
C SER A 23 35.59 22.47 -16.96
N VAL A 24 34.70 21.80 -16.23
CA VAL A 24 33.94 20.70 -16.86
C VAL A 24 32.51 21.18 -16.98
N ALA A 25 32.08 21.34 -18.22
CA ALA A 25 30.73 21.78 -18.57
C ALA A 25 29.71 20.80 -17.97
N TYR A 26 28.96 21.27 -16.98
CA TYR A 26 27.64 20.69 -16.70
C TYR A 26 26.78 21.02 -17.92
N ALA A 27 26.41 19.98 -18.67
CA ALA A 27 25.22 20.05 -19.49
C ALA A 27 24.05 20.24 -18.52
N ASP A 28 23.64 21.49 -18.33
CA ASP A 28 22.36 21.84 -17.73
C ASP A 28 21.26 21.39 -18.70
N THR A 29 20.98 20.09 -18.70
CA THR A 29 19.65 19.63 -19.08
C THR A 29 18.76 20.14 -17.98
N GLN A 30 18.03 21.22 -18.27
CA GLN A 30 16.91 21.66 -17.46
C GLN A 30 16.11 20.42 -17.09
N GLN A 31 16.21 20.02 -15.82
CA GLN A 31 15.23 19.15 -15.22
C GLN A 31 13.93 19.91 -15.34
N VAL A 32 13.10 19.51 -16.29
CA VAL A 32 11.67 19.70 -16.17
C VAL A 32 11.32 18.99 -14.88
N VAL A 33 11.23 19.77 -13.81
CA VAL A 33 10.65 19.34 -12.54
C VAL A 33 9.21 19.02 -12.90
N ASN A 34 8.95 17.77 -13.23
CA ASN A 34 7.61 17.27 -13.47
C ASN A 34 6.93 17.30 -12.08
N PRO A 35 6.03 18.26 -11.80
CA PRO A 35 5.46 18.36 -10.47
C PRO A 35 4.49 17.18 -10.32
N PHE A 36 4.84 16.25 -9.42
CA PHE A 36 3.93 15.32 -8.76
C PHE A 36 2.71 14.86 -9.57
N TYR A 37 2.84 13.74 -10.29
CA TYR A 37 1.70 12.84 -10.48
C TYR A 37 1.82 11.70 -9.47
N PRO A 38 1.18 11.77 -8.29
CA PRO A 38 0.60 10.53 -7.80
C PRO A 38 -0.47 10.14 -8.84
N PRO A 39 -0.48 8.91 -9.38
CA PRO A 39 -1.69 8.41 -10.05
C PRO A 39 -2.84 8.65 -9.06
N ALA A 40 -3.94 9.26 -9.51
CA ALA A 40 -5.05 9.65 -8.66
C ALA A 40 -5.36 8.55 -7.63
N ILE A 41 -4.88 8.75 -6.39
CA ILE A 41 -5.17 7.85 -5.29
C ILE A 41 -6.53 8.29 -4.80
N TYR A 42 -7.58 7.89 -5.54
CA TYR A 42 -8.93 8.10 -5.04
C TYR A 42 -9.04 7.36 -3.71
N PRO A 43 -9.44 8.02 -2.62
CA PRO A 43 -9.87 7.29 -1.45
C PRO A 43 -11.05 6.44 -1.89
N ILE A 44 -10.86 5.13 -1.86
CA ILE A 44 -11.95 4.21 -2.13
C ILE A 44 -13.00 4.43 -1.03
N PRO A 45 -14.25 4.80 -1.37
CA PRO A 45 -15.28 4.98 -0.37
C PRO A 45 -15.46 3.67 0.41
N PRO A 46 -15.86 3.71 1.70
CA PRO A 46 -16.23 2.50 2.41
C PRO A 46 -17.25 1.72 1.57
N ALA A 47 -17.00 0.43 1.35
CA ALA A 47 -17.93 -0.41 0.61
C ALA A 47 -19.26 -0.48 1.37
N VAL A 48 -20.40 -0.35 0.68
CA VAL A 48 -21.71 -0.45 1.33
C VAL A 48 -22.16 -1.89 1.55
N SER A 49 -21.59 -2.82 0.79
CA SER A 49 -21.77 -4.26 0.97
C SER A 49 -20.65 -5.02 0.24
N TYR A 50 -20.64 -6.34 0.39
CA TYR A 50 -19.75 -7.22 -0.36
C TYR A 50 -20.55 -8.33 -1.05
N SER A 51 -20.12 -8.66 -2.26
CA SER A 51 -20.56 -9.84 -3.02
C SER A 51 -19.56 -10.97 -2.81
N TYR A 52 -20.04 -12.21 -2.63
CA TYR A 52 -19.19 -13.35 -2.25
C TYR A 52 -19.17 -14.44 -3.31
N ILE A 53 -17.98 -14.98 -3.57
CA ILE A 53 -17.77 -16.22 -4.32
C ILE A 53 -17.12 -17.22 -3.38
N THR A 54 -17.66 -18.43 -3.30
CA THR A 54 -16.99 -19.55 -2.60
C THR A 54 -15.86 -20.07 -3.46
N LEU A 55 -14.68 -20.19 -2.87
CA LEU A 55 -13.49 -20.73 -3.51
C LEU A 55 -13.20 -22.12 -2.95
N ASP A 56 -13.86 -23.13 -3.52
CA ASP A 56 -13.61 -24.53 -3.20
C ASP A 56 -12.86 -25.18 -4.36
N MET A 57 -11.63 -25.62 -4.11
CA MET A 57 -10.89 -26.43 -5.08
C MET A 57 -11.66 -27.73 -5.34
N PRO A 58 -11.89 -28.13 -6.61
CA PRO A 58 -12.59 -29.37 -6.92
C PRO A 58 -11.93 -30.58 -6.25
N GLY A 59 -12.70 -31.35 -5.48
CA GLY A 59 -12.21 -32.53 -4.76
C GLY A 59 -11.54 -32.24 -3.41
N ALA A 60 -11.46 -30.98 -2.98
CA ALA A 60 -10.89 -30.63 -1.68
C ALA A 60 -11.85 -30.89 -0.52
N ALA A 61 -11.30 -31.43 0.57
CA ALA A 61 -11.95 -31.50 1.87
C ALA A 61 -12.05 -30.11 2.52
N ASN A 62 -10.99 -29.32 2.43
CA ASN A 62 -10.92 -27.94 2.94
C ASN A 62 -10.18 -27.03 1.97
N THR A 63 -10.54 -25.75 1.90
CA THR A 63 -9.80 -24.73 1.13
C THR A 63 -9.52 -23.49 1.99
N ASN A 64 -8.29 -22.98 1.90
CA ASN A 64 -7.79 -21.80 2.58
C ASN A 64 -7.27 -20.81 1.52
N ALA A 65 -7.96 -19.68 1.31
CA ALA A 65 -7.42 -18.61 0.49
C ALA A 65 -6.59 -17.66 1.36
N ASN A 66 -5.31 -17.47 0.99
CA ASN A 66 -4.33 -16.76 1.82
C ASN A 66 -3.94 -15.41 1.21
N GLY A 67 -3.77 -15.34 -0.12
CA GLY A 67 -3.31 -14.13 -0.81
C GLY A 67 -4.15 -13.81 -2.04
N ILE A 68 -4.19 -12.53 -2.41
CA ILE A 68 -4.90 -12.01 -3.59
C ILE A 68 -4.10 -10.88 -4.23
N ASN A 69 -4.12 -10.78 -5.57
CA ASN A 69 -3.51 -9.66 -6.30
C ASN A 69 -4.57 -8.78 -7.01
N GLU A 70 -4.09 -7.75 -7.70
CA GLU A 70 -4.93 -6.75 -8.36
C GLU A 70 -5.72 -7.26 -9.57
N THR A 71 -5.36 -8.41 -10.12
CA THR A 71 -6.09 -9.06 -11.21
C THR A 71 -7.10 -10.09 -10.69
N SER A 72 -7.41 -10.04 -9.39
CA SER A 72 -8.31 -10.97 -8.67
C SER A 72 -7.84 -12.43 -8.72
N GLN A 73 -6.55 -12.68 -8.92
CA GLN A 73 -5.99 -14.02 -8.74
C GLN A 73 -5.83 -14.29 -7.24
N VAL A 74 -6.28 -15.46 -6.80
CA VAL A 74 -6.24 -15.87 -5.40
C VAL A 74 -5.33 -17.07 -5.27
N VAL A 75 -4.47 -17.08 -4.25
CA VAL A 75 -3.60 -18.21 -3.93
C VAL A 75 -3.86 -18.68 -2.52
N GLY A 76 -3.56 -19.95 -2.27
CA GLY A 76 -3.76 -20.52 -0.96
C GLY A 76 -3.36 -21.98 -0.88
N SER A 77 -4.02 -22.71 0.00
CA SER A 77 -3.88 -24.16 0.13
C SER A 77 -5.23 -24.88 0.19
N TYR A 78 -5.22 -26.16 -0.16
CA TYR A 78 -6.37 -27.04 0.00
C TYR A 78 -5.93 -28.40 0.52
N LEU A 79 -6.81 -29.04 1.30
CA LEU A 79 -6.62 -30.40 1.79
C LEU A 79 -7.35 -31.35 0.85
N ASP A 80 -6.65 -32.32 0.27
CA ASP A 80 -7.28 -33.36 -0.55
C ASP A 80 -7.98 -34.43 0.31
N THR A 81 -8.61 -35.42 -0.34
CA THR A 81 -9.29 -36.53 0.35
C THR A 81 -8.34 -37.52 1.03
N LEU A 82 -7.04 -37.45 0.73
CA LEU A 82 -5.99 -38.27 1.34
C LEU A 82 -5.35 -37.59 2.55
N GLY A 83 -5.73 -36.34 2.85
CA GLY A 83 -5.17 -35.55 3.94
C GLY A 83 -3.87 -34.84 3.59
N ILE A 84 -3.52 -34.73 2.31
CA ILE A 84 -2.35 -34.00 1.82
C ILE A 84 -2.75 -32.54 1.54
N THR A 85 -1.92 -31.60 1.98
CA THR A 85 -2.15 -30.17 1.73
C THR A 85 -1.36 -29.73 0.51
N HIS A 86 -2.08 -29.18 -0.46
CA HIS A 86 -1.56 -28.69 -1.73
C HIS A 86 -1.73 -27.18 -1.83
N GLY A 87 -0.87 -26.52 -2.60
CA GLY A 87 -1.09 -25.12 -2.98
C GLY A 87 -2.10 -25.02 -4.12
N PHE A 88 -2.76 -23.87 -4.27
CA PHE A 88 -3.55 -23.60 -5.47
C PHE A 88 -3.41 -22.16 -5.96
N ILE A 89 -3.73 -21.98 -7.24
CA ILE A 89 -4.02 -20.69 -7.89
C ILE A 89 -5.46 -20.73 -8.39
N TYR A 90 -6.23 -19.70 -8.09
CA TYR A 90 -7.52 -19.41 -8.68
C TYR A 90 -7.41 -18.19 -9.59
N ALA A 91 -7.80 -18.33 -10.86
CA ALA A 91 -7.79 -17.25 -11.85
C ALA A 91 -8.96 -17.37 -12.84
N GLY A 92 -9.90 -16.41 -12.79
CA GLY A 92 -11.01 -16.35 -13.75
C GLY A 92 -11.85 -17.64 -13.82
N ALA A 93 -12.21 -18.20 -12.67
CA ALA A 93 -12.89 -19.49 -12.49
C ALA A 93 -12.06 -20.77 -12.71
N ASN A 94 -10.79 -20.66 -13.10
CA ASN A 94 -9.90 -21.82 -13.25
C ASN A 94 -9.09 -22.04 -11.97
N TYR A 95 -8.91 -23.31 -11.60
CA TYR A 95 -8.02 -23.73 -10.54
C TYR A 95 -6.82 -24.49 -11.08
N THR A 96 -5.64 -24.17 -10.55
CA THR A 96 -4.39 -24.85 -10.85
C THR A 96 -3.74 -25.29 -9.54
N ALA A 97 -3.43 -26.58 -9.40
CA ALA A 97 -2.62 -27.05 -8.28
C ALA A 97 -1.20 -26.46 -8.36
N LEU A 98 -0.68 -26.06 -7.22
CA LEU A 98 0.63 -25.42 -7.08
C LEU A 98 1.45 -26.19 -6.06
N ASP A 99 2.21 -27.16 -6.56
CA ASP A 99 3.13 -27.96 -5.75
C ASP A 99 4.55 -27.93 -6.34
N PRO A 100 5.56 -27.45 -5.57
CA PRO A 100 6.96 -27.62 -5.93
C PRO A 100 7.30 -29.10 -6.18
N PRO A 101 8.15 -29.43 -7.18
CA PRO A 101 8.50 -30.82 -7.46
C PRO A 101 9.06 -31.55 -6.23
N GLY A 102 8.43 -32.66 -5.85
CA GLY A 102 8.82 -33.47 -4.69
C GLY A 102 8.35 -32.94 -3.34
N SER A 103 7.42 -31.98 -3.31
CA SER A 103 6.79 -31.54 -2.07
C SER A 103 5.81 -32.58 -1.52
N THR A 104 5.72 -32.68 -0.19
CA THR A 104 4.74 -33.48 0.54
C THR A 104 3.66 -32.62 1.21
N TYR A 105 3.88 -31.31 1.22
CA TYR A 105 2.98 -30.27 1.71
C TYR A 105 3.29 -28.99 0.94
N THR A 106 2.29 -28.23 0.54
CA THR A 106 2.47 -26.89 -0.04
C THR A 106 1.42 -25.90 0.48
N SER A 107 1.84 -24.69 0.80
CA SER A 107 0.96 -23.57 1.09
C SER A 107 1.46 -22.30 0.42
N ALA A 108 0.67 -21.77 -0.51
CA ALA A 108 0.91 -20.45 -1.09
C ALA A 108 0.39 -19.38 -0.14
N GLN A 109 1.21 -18.37 0.14
CA GLN A 109 0.93 -17.38 1.19
C GLN A 109 0.72 -15.98 0.60
N GLY A 110 1.42 -15.63 -0.48
CA GLY A 110 1.31 -14.32 -1.11
C GLY A 110 1.44 -14.39 -2.63
N ILE A 111 0.81 -13.44 -3.32
CA ILE A 111 0.88 -13.24 -4.76
C ILE A 111 0.96 -11.74 -5.05
N ASN A 112 1.83 -11.32 -5.97
CA ASN A 112 1.94 -9.92 -6.38
C ASN A 112 1.22 -9.63 -7.71
N ALA A 113 1.25 -8.36 -8.12
CA ALA A 113 0.56 -7.89 -9.34
C ALA A 113 1.07 -8.53 -10.64
N SER A 114 2.32 -9.02 -10.70
CA SER A 114 2.85 -9.73 -11.87
C SER A 114 2.54 -11.23 -11.86
N GLY A 115 1.82 -11.72 -10.84
CA GLY A 115 1.50 -13.13 -10.66
C GLY A 115 2.66 -13.94 -10.09
N GLN A 116 3.69 -13.30 -9.53
CA GLN A 116 4.70 -13.99 -8.74
C GLN A 116 4.08 -14.42 -7.42
N ILE A 117 4.25 -15.68 -7.07
CA ILE A 117 3.73 -16.29 -5.86
C ILE A 117 4.90 -16.60 -4.94
N MET A 118 4.67 -16.49 -3.64
CA MET A 118 5.54 -17.04 -2.62
C MET A 118 4.77 -17.93 -1.65
N GLY A 119 5.47 -18.84 -1.00
CA GLY A 119 4.89 -19.70 0.02
C GLY A 119 5.90 -20.65 0.62
N THR A 120 5.39 -21.67 1.31
CA THR A 120 6.18 -22.72 1.95
C THR A 120 5.78 -24.11 1.45
N TYR A 121 6.74 -25.03 1.46
CA TYR A 121 6.52 -26.44 1.18
C TYR A 121 7.38 -27.31 2.09
N GLN A 122 6.98 -28.57 2.30
CA GLN A 122 7.85 -29.57 2.90
C GLN A 122 8.40 -30.49 1.83
N ASP A 123 9.70 -30.77 1.87
CA ASP A 123 10.31 -31.77 0.99
C ASP A 123 10.04 -33.21 1.48
N VAL A 124 10.48 -34.22 0.73
CA VAL A 124 10.33 -35.64 1.09
C VAL A 124 11.00 -36.03 2.41
N LYS A 125 11.88 -35.19 2.97
CA LYS A 125 12.51 -35.39 4.28
C LYS A 125 11.74 -34.68 5.40
N GLY A 126 10.64 -34.00 5.09
CA GLY A 126 9.85 -33.20 6.02
C GLY A 126 10.49 -31.85 6.35
N THR A 127 11.50 -31.40 5.61
CA THR A 127 12.14 -30.09 5.86
C THR A 127 11.30 -28.98 5.24
N THR A 128 10.89 -28.01 6.06
CA THR A 128 10.16 -26.83 5.59
C THR A 128 11.09 -25.89 4.83
N ARG A 129 10.71 -25.59 3.59
CA ARG A 129 11.39 -24.67 2.68
C ARG A 129 10.42 -23.62 2.20
N SER A 130 10.94 -22.48 1.78
CA SER A 130 10.15 -21.48 1.06
C SER A 130 10.34 -21.61 -0.44
N PHE A 131 9.38 -21.12 -1.22
CA PHE A 131 9.49 -21.07 -2.67
C PHE A 131 9.00 -19.73 -3.22
N SER A 132 9.50 -19.39 -4.41
CA SER A 132 8.88 -18.43 -5.32
C SER A 132 8.44 -19.16 -6.58
N PHE A 133 7.29 -18.78 -7.12
CA PHE A 133 6.77 -19.31 -8.38
C PHE A 133 6.40 -18.16 -9.32
N ILE A 134 6.91 -18.18 -10.55
CA ILE A 134 6.54 -17.23 -11.61
C ILE A 134 6.68 -17.88 -12.99
N GLY A 135 5.68 -17.68 -13.84
CA GLY A 135 5.72 -18.18 -15.22
C GLY A 135 5.92 -19.70 -15.33
N GLY A 136 5.40 -20.48 -14.38
CA GLY A 136 5.55 -21.94 -14.37
C GLY A 136 6.84 -22.46 -13.71
N ASN A 137 7.73 -21.58 -13.26
CA ASN A 137 9.03 -21.96 -12.71
C ASN A 137 9.05 -21.80 -11.18
N TYR A 138 9.52 -22.83 -10.48
CA TYR A 138 9.76 -22.80 -9.05
C TYR A 138 11.22 -22.45 -8.75
N THR A 139 11.41 -21.50 -7.84
CA THR A 139 12.69 -21.20 -7.21
C THR A 139 12.59 -21.54 -5.74
N THR A 140 13.39 -22.49 -5.27
CA THR A 140 13.49 -22.75 -3.83
C THR A 140 14.23 -21.62 -3.15
N LEU A 141 13.63 -21.10 -2.10
CA LEU A 141 14.16 -19.99 -1.33
C LEU A 141 14.94 -20.53 -0.11
N THR A 142 16.26 -20.58 -0.24
CA THR A 142 17.16 -21.11 0.80
C THR A 142 18.32 -20.16 1.05
N ALA A 143 18.39 -19.61 2.27
CA ALA A 143 19.60 -18.96 2.76
C ALA A 143 20.69 -20.01 3.02
N SER A 144 21.95 -19.65 2.77
CA SER A 144 23.09 -20.54 3.02
C SER A 144 23.17 -20.89 4.51
N GLY A 145 23.26 -22.19 4.84
CA GLY A 145 23.30 -22.66 6.23
C GLY A 145 21.94 -22.69 6.95
N ALA A 146 20.84 -22.39 6.26
CA ALA A 146 19.50 -22.46 6.87
C ALA A 146 19.03 -23.91 7.06
N THR A 147 18.46 -24.19 8.23
CA THR A 147 17.72 -25.41 8.54
C THR A 147 16.24 -25.29 8.13
N TYR A 148 15.67 -24.09 8.23
CA TYR A 148 14.31 -23.77 7.80
C TYR A 148 14.26 -22.38 7.15
N THR A 149 13.38 -22.18 6.17
CA THR A 149 13.07 -20.86 5.60
C THR A 149 11.56 -20.65 5.53
N TYR A 150 11.09 -19.48 5.95
CA TYR A 150 9.70 -19.02 5.88
C TYR A 150 9.64 -17.67 5.15
N ALA A 151 8.98 -17.63 3.99
CA ALA A 151 8.60 -16.39 3.33
C ALA A 151 7.35 -15.82 4.03
N ASN A 152 7.32 -14.51 4.27
CA ASN A 152 6.24 -13.85 4.99
C ASN A 152 5.61 -12.70 4.19
N GLY A 153 6.38 -11.99 3.36
CA GLY A 153 5.87 -10.92 2.49
C GLY A 153 6.46 -10.94 1.07
N ILE A 154 5.70 -10.44 0.10
CA ILE A 154 6.14 -10.21 -1.28
C ILE A 154 5.70 -8.81 -1.73
N SER A 155 6.60 -8.06 -2.36
CA SER A 155 6.31 -6.73 -2.91
C SER A 155 5.84 -6.79 -4.36
N SER A 156 5.23 -5.70 -4.86
CA SER A 156 4.85 -5.58 -6.28
C SER A 156 6.03 -5.67 -7.24
N ASN A 157 7.23 -5.32 -6.78
CA ASN A 157 8.50 -5.42 -7.53
C ASN A 157 9.15 -6.82 -7.45
N GLY A 158 8.48 -7.79 -6.83
CA GLY A 158 8.94 -9.18 -6.76
C GLY A 158 10.00 -9.47 -5.72
N GLN A 159 10.20 -8.56 -4.77
CA GLN A 159 11.06 -8.79 -3.61
C GLN A 159 10.31 -9.62 -2.58
N ILE A 160 10.97 -10.59 -1.96
CA ILE A 160 10.37 -11.47 -0.95
C ILE A 160 11.12 -11.29 0.36
N VAL A 161 10.40 -11.11 1.45
CA VAL A 161 10.96 -11.08 2.80
C VAL A 161 10.48 -12.25 3.62
N GLY A 162 11.25 -12.58 4.65
CA GLY A 162 10.87 -13.64 5.56
C GLY A 162 11.88 -13.84 6.67
N SER A 163 11.92 -15.06 7.19
CA SER A 163 12.93 -15.50 8.15
C SER A 163 13.50 -16.87 7.83
N TYR A 164 14.74 -17.11 8.26
CA TYR A 164 15.34 -18.44 8.26
C TYR A 164 15.97 -18.75 9.61
N VAL A 165 16.08 -20.03 9.93
CA VAL A 165 16.76 -20.51 11.14
C VAL A 165 18.09 -21.12 10.73
N ASP A 166 19.19 -20.72 11.36
CA ASP A 166 20.52 -21.28 11.08
C ASP A 166 20.73 -22.63 11.81
N THR A 167 21.93 -23.21 11.68
CA THR A 167 22.29 -24.46 12.38
C THR A 167 22.45 -24.30 13.90
N SER A 168 22.58 -23.06 14.38
CA SER A 168 22.68 -22.72 15.80
C SER A 168 21.30 -22.49 16.44
N GLY A 169 20.23 -22.53 15.64
CA GLY A 169 18.86 -22.26 16.09
C GLY A 169 18.49 -20.77 16.11
N VAL A 170 19.34 -19.88 15.61
CA VAL A 170 19.11 -18.44 15.57
C VAL A 170 18.20 -18.10 14.39
N THR A 171 17.16 -17.30 14.64
CA THR A 171 16.27 -16.81 13.58
C THR A 171 16.76 -15.48 13.04
N HIS A 172 16.96 -15.45 11.72
CA HIS A 172 17.39 -14.28 10.96
C HIS A 172 16.28 -13.83 10.02
N GLY A 173 16.17 -12.53 9.79
CA GLY A 173 15.36 -12.01 8.69
C GLY A 173 16.09 -12.19 7.36
N PHE A 174 15.36 -12.21 6.26
CA PHE A 174 15.96 -12.11 4.93
C PHE A 174 15.15 -11.21 3.99
N LEU A 175 15.85 -10.69 2.99
CA LEU A 175 15.33 -10.08 1.78
C LEU A 175 15.89 -10.85 0.58
N TYR A 176 15.01 -11.32 -0.29
CA TYR A 176 15.33 -11.92 -1.57
C TYR A 176 14.93 -10.96 -2.69
N SER A 177 15.88 -10.57 -3.54
CA SER A 177 15.66 -9.61 -4.62
C SER A 177 16.53 -9.95 -5.84
N GLY A 178 15.90 -10.18 -6.99
CA GLY A 178 16.62 -10.43 -8.26
C GLY A 178 17.62 -11.59 -8.19
N GLY A 179 17.30 -12.67 -7.46
CA GLY A 179 18.21 -13.80 -7.27
C GLY A 179 19.14 -13.69 -6.06
N ASN A 180 19.26 -12.51 -5.45
CA ASN A 180 20.19 -12.27 -4.35
C ASN A 180 19.50 -12.39 -2.99
N TYR A 181 20.16 -13.09 -2.08
CA TYR A 181 19.79 -13.16 -0.66
C TYR A 181 20.56 -12.13 0.15
N THR A 182 19.84 -11.37 0.96
CA THR A 182 20.41 -10.46 1.96
C THR A 182 19.85 -10.82 3.33
N THR A 183 20.73 -11.13 4.28
CA THR A 183 20.32 -11.33 5.67
C THR A 183 19.95 -9.99 6.30
N LEU A 184 18.77 -9.93 6.91
CA LEU A 184 18.27 -8.80 7.68
C LEU A 184 18.36 -9.13 9.17
N ASN A 185 19.37 -8.59 9.84
CA ASN A 185 19.51 -8.69 11.29
C ASN A 185 19.40 -7.30 11.90
N MET A 186 18.46 -7.13 12.84
CA MET A 186 18.43 -5.96 13.71
C MET A 186 19.74 -5.92 14.51
N PRO A 187 20.45 -4.78 14.58
CA PRO A 187 21.70 -4.68 15.33
C PRO A 187 21.54 -5.18 16.78
N SER A 188 22.48 -6.05 17.18
CA SER A 188 22.56 -6.69 18.51
C SER A 188 21.40 -7.63 18.88
N ALA A 189 20.43 -7.87 18.01
CA ALA A 189 19.33 -8.79 18.27
C ALA A 189 19.76 -10.26 18.08
N ASN A 190 19.17 -11.14 18.90
CA ASN A 190 19.33 -12.59 18.80
C ASN A 190 18.19 -13.26 18.01
N TYR A 191 17.20 -12.45 17.59
CA TYR A 191 16.07 -12.87 16.78
C TYR A 191 15.69 -11.70 15.87
N THR A 192 15.52 -11.97 14.58
CA THR A 192 14.89 -11.03 13.63
C THR A 192 14.01 -11.80 12.68
N SER A 193 12.78 -11.33 12.45
CA SER A 193 11.89 -11.87 11.43
C SER A 193 11.27 -10.73 10.65
N ALA A 194 11.44 -10.74 9.33
CA ALA A 194 10.79 -9.80 8.43
C ALA A 194 9.42 -10.37 8.03
N LEU A 195 8.36 -9.57 8.20
CA LEU A 195 6.96 -10.00 8.11
C LEU A 195 6.24 -9.36 6.93
N GLY A 196 6.48 -8.08 6.66
CA GLY A 196 5.87 -7.33 5.55
C GLY A 196 6.89 -6.52 4.76
N ILE A 197 6.61 -6.26 3.48
CA ILE A 197 7.45 -5.46 2.59
C ILE A 197 6.60 -4.58 1.66
N SER A 198 6.97 -3.31 1.49
CA SER A 198 6.38 -2.38 0.52
C SER A 198 7.08 -2.46 -0.85
N SER A 199 6.49 -1.90 -1.89
CA SER A 199 7.12 -1.77 -3.22
C SER A 199 8.37 -0.89 -3.21
N SER A 200 8.43 0.08 -2.29
CA SER A 200 9.60 0.94 -2.04
C SER A 200 10.75 0.20 -1.32
N GLY A 201 10.53 -1.06 -0.93
CA GLY A 201 11.54 -1.89 -0.25
C GLY A 201 11.64 -1.64 1.25
N GLN A 202 10.68 -0.93 1.85
CA GLN A 202 10.57 -0.83 3.30
C GLN A 202 10.08 -2.16 3.86
N VAL A 203 10.70 -2.62 4.94
CA VAL A 203 10.39 -3.91 5.56
C VAL A 203 9.94 -3.68 6.99
N VAL A 204 8.87 -4.36 7.40
CA VAL A 204 8.44 -4.41 8.80
C VAL A 204 8.60 -5.81 9.35
N GLY A 205 8.83 -5.89 10.66
CA GLY A 205 8.94 -7.18 11.31
C GLY A 205 9.20 -7.06 12.80
N GLY A 206 9.54 -8.19 13.41
CA GLY A 206 9.81 -8.30 14.83
C GLY A 206 11.26 -8.68 15.15
N TYR A 207 11.77 -8.21 16.27
CA TYR A 207 13.08 -8.61 16.80
C TYR A 207 13.06 -8.86 18.32
N SER A 208 14.07 -9.55 18.82
CA SER A 208 14.29 -9.75 20.27
C SER A 208 15.77 -9.84 20.61
N TYR A 209 16.12 -9.37 21.81
CA TYR A 209 17.43 -9.55 22.42
C TYR A 209 17.51 -10.82 23.27
N ASP A 210 16.39 -11.47 23.57
CA ASP A 210 16.37 -12.73 24.32
C ASP A 210 16.64 -13.90 23.37
N PRO A 211 17.73 -14.66 23.55
CA PRO A 211 18.06 -15.81 22.70
C PRO A 211 17.08 -16.97 22.84
N ASN A 212 16.22 -16.99 23.87
CA ASN A 212 15.19 -18.01 24.06
C ASN A 212 13.85 -17.63 23.42
N THR A 213 13.79 -16.51 22.69
CA THR A 213 12.58 -16.08 21.99
C THR A 213 12.24 -17.08 20.88
N SER A 214 11.06 -17.69 20.97
CA SER A 214 10.56 -18.56 19.91
C SER A 214 10.02 -17.75 18.71
N SER A 215 10.01 -18.39 17.54
CA SER A 215 9.42 -17.84 16.33
C SER A 215 7.97 -17.39 16.60
N GLY A 216 7.68 -16.10 16.35
CA GLY A 216 6.34 -15.52 16.54
C GLY A 216 6.12 -14.74 17.85
N LYS A 217 7.10 -14.65 18.76
CA LYS A 217 7.03 -13.80 19.97
C LYS A 217 8.11 -12.73 20.00
N ALA A 218 8.16 -11.86 18.99
CA ALA A 218 9.10 -10.73 19.01
C ALA A 218 8.81 -9.78 20.19
N ALA A 219 9.87 -9.29 20.85
CA ALA A 219 9.73 -8.31 21.93
C ALA A 219 9.48 -6.90 21.39
N PHE A 220 9.99 -6.59 20.19
CA PHE A 220 9.91 -5.26 19.59
C PHE A 220 9.58 -5.36 18.11
N GLY A 221 8.88 -4.34 17.59
CA GLY A 221 8.70 -4.16 16.15
C GLY A 221 9.81 -3.31 15.55
N PHE A 222 10.05 -3.44 14.24
CA PHE A 222 10.95 -2.55 13.50
C PHE A 222 10.37 -2.14 12.13
N ILE A 223 10.83 -0.99 11.65
CA ILE A 223 10.83 -0.61 10.23
C ILE A 223 12.30 -0.62 9.77
N TYR A 224 12.57 -1.29 8.67
CA TYR A 224 13.83 -1.25 7.94
C TYR A 224 13.64 -0.45 6.65
N ASN A 225 14.50 0.53 6.42
CA ASN A 225 14.50 1.35 5.22
C ASN A 225 15.94 1.64 4.79
N ALA A 226 16.33 1.16 3.60
CA ALA A 226 17.65 1.42 2.99
C ALA A 226 18.85 1.24 3.95
N GLY A 227 18.89 0.13 4.72
CA GLY A 227 19.98 -0.17 5.66
C GLY A 227 19.76 0.34 7.08
N ILE A 228 18.76 1.18 7.31
CA ILE A 228 18.48 1.78 8.62
C ILE A 228 17.32 1.04 9.28
N TYR A 229 17.53 0.59 10.52
CA TYR A 229 16.47 0.05 11.37
C TYR A 229 15.96 1.13 12.33
N THR A 230 14.64 1.25 12.44
CA THR A 230 13.95 2.10 13.41
C THR A 230 12.99 1.23 14.21
N THR A 231 13.03 1.34 15.54
CA THR A 231 12.09 0.61 16.41
C THR A 231 10.67 1.12 16.20
N LEU A 232 9.75 0.18 15.97
CA LEU A 232 8.32 0.39 15.81
C LEU A 232 7.59 -0.29 16.96
N THR A 233 7.70 0.29 18.15
CA THR A 233 7.08 -0.23 19.37
C THR A 233 6.37 0.94 20.07
N PRO A 234 5.05 0.87 20.29
CA PRO A 234 4.33 1.86 21.09
C PRO A 234 4.91 1.98 22.50
N SER A 235 4.86 3.19 23.07
CA SER A 235 5.32 3.41 24.45
C SER A 235 4.53 2.55 25.44
N GLY A 236 5.23 1.82 26.31
CA GLY A 236 4.62 0.94 27.30
C GLY A 236 4.17 -0.43 26.78
N ALA A 237 4.37 -0.73 25.49
CA ALA A 237 4.10 -2.07 24.96
C ALA A 237 5.15 -3.09 25.44
N SER A 238 4.70 -4.29 25.83
CA SER A 238 5.56 -5.40 26.24
C SER A 238 6.02 -6.28 25.08
N SER A 239 5.30 -6.26 23.97
CA SER A 239 5.64 -6.89 22.70
C SER A 239 4.95 -6.16 21.55
N THR A 240 5.58 -6.06 20.37
CA THR A 240 4.96 -5.50 19.16
C THR A 240 5.22 -6.39 17.95
N ASN A 241 4.17 -6.65 17.19
CA ASN A 241 4.17 -7.52 16.01
C ASN A 241 3.54 -6.77 14.82
N PRO A 242 4.35 -6.03 14.03
CA PRO A 242 3.90 -5.43 12.78
C PRO A 242 3.89 -6.49 11.66
N ILE A 243 2.75 -6.69 11.01
CA ILE A 243 2.54 -7.79 10.06
C ILE A 243 2.38 -7.31 8.61
N GLY A 244 1.95 -6.06 8.39
CA GLY A 244 1.68 -5.53 7.06
C GLY A 244 2.14 -4.09 6.93
N ILE A 245 2.64 -3.73 5.76
CA ILE A 245 3.07 -2.38 5.38
C ILE A 245 2.61 -2.09 3.95
N ASN A 246 2.18 -0.86 3.68
CA ASN A 246 1.89 -0.41 2.32
C ASN A 246 2.93 0.61 1.80
N ASP A 247 2.77 1.03 0.55
CA ASP A 247 3.73 1.92 -0.14
C ASP A 247 3.79 3.34 0.42
N ASN A 248 2.77 3.74 1.20
CA ASN A 248 2.77 5.00 1.95
C ASN A 248 3.48 4.89 3.31
N GLY A 249 4.11 3.74 3.60
CA GLY A 249 4.76 3.48 4.88
C GLY A 249 3.78 3.28 6.04
N GLN A 250 2.50 3.04 5.75
CA GLN A 250 1.50 2.76 6.78
C GLN A 250 1.61 1.30 7.19
N VAL A 251 1.58 1.04 8.51
CA VAL A 251 1.83 -0.29 9.08
C VAL A 251 0.65 -0.74 9.91
N VAL A 252 0.28 -2.02 9.80
CA VAL A 252 -0.71 -2.66 10.67
C VAL A 252 -0.09 -3.82 11.43
N GLY A 253 -0.66 -4.09 12.60
CA GLY A 253 -0.27 -5.21 13.43
C GLY A 253 -0.93 -5.17 14.79
N SER A 254 -0.31 -5.84 15.75
CA SER A 254 -0.77 -5.86 17.14
C SER A 254 0.38 -5.67 18.11
N TYR A 255 0.09 -5.16 19.31
CA TYR A 255 1.03 -5.11 20.42
C TYR A 255 0.34 -5.57 21.70
N TRP A 256 1.14 -5.97 22.70
CA TRP A 256 0.63 -6.22 24.05
C TRP A 256 0.86 -4.98 24.89
N ASP A 257 -0.21 -4.44 25.49
CA ASP A 257 -0.10 -3.31 26.41
C ASP A 257 0.46 -3.75 27.78
N ALA A 258 0.67 -2.78 28.68
CA ALA A 258 1.19 -3.03 30.02
C ALA A 258 0.27 -3.91 30.91
N SER A 259 -0.99 -4.09 30.50
CA SER A 259 -1.97 -4.96 31.16
C SER A 259 -2.09 -6.33 30.48
N ASN A 260 -1.21 -6.65 29.53
CA ASN A 260 -1.22 -7.85 28.70
C ASN A 260 -2.45 -7.98 27.78
N ASN A 261 -3.14 -6.89 27.48
CA ASN A 261 -4.17 -6.91 26.45
C ASN A 261 -3.52 -6.82 25.06
N VAL A 262 -4.03 -7.58 24.11
CA VAL A 262 -3.65 -7.44 22.70
C VAL A 262 -4.38 -6.23 22.12
N VAL A 263 -3.63 -5.28 21.57
CA VAL A 263 -4.14 -4.08 20.94
C VAL A 263 -3.73 -4.08 19.47
N SER A 264 -4.70 -4.10 18.56
CA SER A 264 -4.43 -3.88 17.14
C SER A 264 -4.16 -2.42 16.86
N PHE A 265 -3.22 -2.14 15.96
CA PHE A 265 -2.82 -0.79 15.61
C PHE A 265 -2.74 -0.56 14.10
N PHE A 266 -2.94 0.69 13.73
CA PHE A 266 -2.60 1.30 12.45
C PHE A 266 -1.59 2.41 12.72
N TYR A 267 -0.41 2.32 12.13
CA TYR A 267 0.66 3.29 12.27
C TYR A 267 0.80 4.10 10.97
N SER A 268 0.79 5.43 11.08
CA SER A 268 0.95 6.33 9.93
C SER A 268 1.59 7.65 10.37
N GLY A 269 2.65 8.07 9.66
CA GLY A 269 3.31 9.36 9.91
C GLY A 269 3.80 9.56 11.35
N GLY A 270 4.28 8.51 12.01
CA GLY A 270 4.74 8.57 13.40
C GLY A 270 3.67 8.33 14.47
N ASN A 271 2.40 8.25 14.09
CA ASN A 271 1.29 8.12 15.02
C ASN A 271 0.70 6.70 15.01
N TYR A 272 0.33 6.20 16.19
CA TYR A 272 -0.41 4.95 16.35
C TYR A 272 -1.89 5.26 16.58
N THR A 273 -2.76 4.63 15.80
CA THR A 273 -4.20 4.60 15.99
C THR A 273 -4.60 3.19 16.39
N THR A 274 -5.32 3.04 17.49
CA THR A 274 -5.88 1.74 17.88
C THR A 274 -6.99 1.35 16.91
N LEU A 275 -6.90 0.13 16.38
CA LEU A 275 -7.97 -0.48 15.61
C LEU A 275 -8.83 -1.33 16.55
N ASN A 276 -10.04 -0.88 16.81
CA ASN A 276 -10.99 -1.57 17.68
C ASN A 276 -12.38 -1.58 17.03
N MET A 277 -12.84 -2.76 16.60
CA MET A 277 -14.17 -2.94 16.04
C MET A 277 -15.22 -2.65 17.14
N PRO A 278 -16.17 -1.72 16.92
CA PRO A 278 -17.18 -1.39 17.91
C PRO A 278 -17.99 -2.62 18.36
N GLY A 279 -18.08 -2.82 19.67
CA GLY A 279 -18.80 -3.95 20.28
C GLY A 279 -18.08 -5.29 20.20
N SER A 280 -16.84 -5.34 19.72
CA SER A 280 -16.02 -6.55 19.75
C SER A 280 -15.39 -6.77 21.13
N THR A 281 -15.09 -8.03 21.46
CA THR A 281 -14.26 -8.40 22.62
C THR A 281 -12.79 -8.54 22.27
N TYR A 282 -12.49 -8.69 20.97
CA TYR A 282 -11.15 -8.80 20.43
C TYR A 282 -11.13 -8.29 18.98
N THR A 283 -10.06 -7.60 18.56
CA THR A 283 -9.85 -7.14 17.18
C THR A 283 -8.41 -7.40 16.76
N SER A 284 -8.21 -8.02 15.60
CA SER A 284 -6.91 -8.28 14.98
C SER A 284 -6.86 -7.82 13.52
N ALA A 285 -5.98 -6.88 13.21
CA ALA A 285 -5.62 -6.58 11.82
C ALA A 285 -4.81 -7.74 11.23
N GLN A 286 -4.93 -7.98 9.92
CA GLN A 286 -4.24 -9.05 9.18
C GLN A 286 -3.52 -8.56 7.92
N GLY A 287 -4.07 -7.55 7.24
CA GLY A 287 -3.45 -7.00 6.02
C GLY A 287 -3.89 -5.57 5.73
N ILE A 288 -3.12 -4.88 4.88
CA ILE A 288 -3.36 -3.49 4.47
C ILE A 288 -3.10 -3.36 2.96
N ASN A 289 -3.93 -2.62 2.23
CA ASN A 289 -3.69 -2.31 0.82
C ASN A 289 -3.06 -0.92 0.61
N ALA A 290 -2.75 -0.58 -0.64
CA ALA A 290 -2.11 0.69 -0.99
C ALA A 290 -2.94 1.94 -0.63
N TYR A 291 -4.27 1.80 -0.48
CA TYR A 291 -5.19 2.87 -0.06
C TYR A 291 -5.35 2.98 1.46
N GLY A 292 -4.62 2.16 2.23
CA GLY A 292 -4.72 2.15 3.69
C GLY A 292 -5.97 1.44 4.21
N GLN A 293 -6.68 0.69 3.37
CA GLN A 293 -7.77 -0.17 3.82
C GLN A 293 -7.16 -1.38 4.53
N VAL A 294 -7.69 -1.69 5.70
CA VAL A 294 -7.19 -2.78 6.56
C VAL A 294 -8.21 -3.90 6.60
N VAL A 295 -7.77 -5.13 6.39
CA VAL A 295 -8.60 -6.31 6.62
C VAL A 295 -8.16 -6.99 7.92
N GLY A 296 -9.12 -7.54 8.66
CA GLY A 296 -8.85 -8.23 9.91
C GLY A 296 -10.01 -9.09 10.38
N TRP A 297 -9.87 -9.66 11.56
CA TRP A 297 -10.94 -10.40 12.23
C TRP A 297 -11.18 -9.88 13.65
N TYR A 298 -12.37 -10.14 14.17
CA TYR A 298 -12.80 -9.73 15.49
C TYR A 298 -13.73 -10.79 16.09
N ASP A 299 -13.75 -10.88 17.42
CA ASP A 299 -14.75 -11.66 18.14
C ASP A 299 -15.91 -10.75 18.49
N ASP A 300 -17.13 -11.12 18.05
CA ASP A 300 -18.33 -10.39 18.44
C ASP A 300 -18.67 -10.59 19.92
N ALA A 301 -19.69 -9.87 20.41
CA ALA A 301 -20.12 -9.96 21.81
C ALA A 301 -20.56 -11.39 22.25
N CYS A 302 -20.83 -12.29 21.29
CA CYS A 302 -21.15 -13.69 21.53
C CYS A 302 -19.92 -14.62 21.42
N GLY A 303 -18.73 -14.09 21.14
CA GLY A 303 -17.50 -14.85 20.94
C GLY A 303 -17.39 -15.50 19.56
N THR A 304 -18.17 -15.04 18.57
CA THR A 304 -18.08 -15.56 17.19
C THR A 304 -17.04 -14.77 16.41
N MET A 305 -16.06 -15.48 15.83
CA MET A 305 -15.04 -14.88 14.98
C MET A 305 -15.63 -14.43 13.63
N ARG A 306 -15.54 -13.13 13.35
CA ARG A 306 -15.99 -12.47 12.13
C ARG A 306 -14.85 -11.69 11.48
N SER A 307 -14.95 -11.43 10.18
CA SER A 307 -13.96 -10.60 9.47
C SER A 307 -14.49 -9.18 9.27
N PHE A 308 -13.59 -8.21 9.16
CA PHE A 308 -13.91 -6.81 8.87
C PHE A 308 -12.98 -6.23 7.80
N VAL A 309 -13.46 -5.18 7.13
CA VAL A 309 -12.65 -4.21 6.41
C VAL A 309 -12.79 -2.85 7.10
N TYR A 310 -11.67 -2.22 7.42
CA TYR A 310 -11.57 -0.87 7.95
C TYR A 310 -11.13 0.07 6.83
N SER A 311 -11.88 1.15 6.61
CA SER A 311 -11.61 2.14 5.56
C SER A 311 -12.07 3.53 6.04
N GLY A 312 -11.14 4.49 6.12
CA GLY A 312 -11.46 5.87 6.47
C GLY A 312 -12.23 6.03 7.80
N GLY A 313 -11.83 5.29 8.84
CA GLY A 313 -12.49 5.32 10.16
C GLY A 313 -13.71 4.41 10.31
N ASN A 314 -14.19 3.81 9.23
CA ASN A 314 -15.40 2.98 9.22
C ASN A 314 -15.06 1.49 9.14
N TYR A 315 -15.78 0.67 9.89
CA TYR A 315 -15.68 -0.78 9.85
C TYR A 315 -16.85 -1.40 9.12
N THR A 316 -16.58 -2.33 8.20
CA THR A 316 -17.57 -3.13 7.49
C THR A 316 -17.33 -4.61 7.77
N THR A 317 -18.30 -5.29 8.37
CA THR A 317 -18.24 -6.74 8.59
C THR A 317 -18.37 -7.50 7.27
N LEU A 318 -17.51 -8.50 7.04
CA LEU A 318 -17.68 -9.44 5.94
C LEU A 318 -18.56 -10.60 6.39
N ALA A 319 -19.83 -10.57 6.00
CA ALA A 319 -20.82 -11.59 6.34
C ALA A 319 -21.03 -12.57 5.18
N VAL A 320 -20.16 -13.59 5.07
CA VAL A 320 -20.33 -14.67 4.08
C VAL A 320 -21.62 -15.46 4.38
N PRO A 321 -22.56 -15.61 3.41
CA PRO A 321 -23.81 -16.33 3.65
C PRO A 321 -23.57 -17.79 4.09
N GLY A 322 -24.21 -18.20 5.17
CA GLY A 322 -24.08 -19.56 5.72
C GLY A 322 -22.83 -19.82 6.56
N ALA A 323 -21.94 -18.83 6.71
CA ALA A 323 -20.76 -18.96 7.55
C ALA A 323 -21.10 -18.89 9.04
N THR A 324 -20.49 -19.78 9.82
CA THR A 324 -20.42 -19.71 11.28
C THR A 324 -19.19 -18.95 11.76
N GLN A 325 -18.13 -18.92 10.96
CA GLN A 325 -16.91 -18.13 11.21
C GLN A 325 -16.32 -17.64 9.89
N THR A 326 -15.67 -16.48 9.91
CA THR A 326 -14.95 -15.93 8.74
C THR A 326 -13.60 -15.39 9.18
N SER A 327 -12.55 -15.66 8.40
CA SER A 327 -11.20 -15.14 8.62
C SER A 327 -10.61 -14.63 7.30
N PRO A 328 -10.02 -13.42 7.25
CA PRO A 328 -9.40 -12.92 6.05
C PRO A 328 -7.96 -13.46 5.89
N GLY A 329 -7.52 -13.62 4.65
CA GLY A 329 -6.13 -13.84 4.29
C GLY A 329 -5.45 -12.56 3.81
N GLY A 330 -6.01 -11.91 2.79
CA GLY A 330 -5.42 -10.71 2.19
C GLY A 330 -6.44 -9.80 1.49
N ILE A 331 -6.03 -8.56 1.22
CA ILE A 331 -6.80 -7.53 0.55
C ILE A 331 -5.98 -6.92 -0.60
N ASN A 332 -6.59 -6.70 -1.76
CA ASN A 332 -5.94 -6.04 -2.91
C ASN A 332 -6.30 -4.53 -2.98
N VAL A 333 -5.67 -3.78 -3.89
CA VAL A 333 -5.91 -2.36 -4.16
C VAL A 333 -7.37 -2.09 -4.55
N ASN A 334 -8.05 -3.05 -5.19
CA ASN A 334 -9.48 -2.93 -5.53
C ASN A 334 -10.42 -3.19 -4.33
N GLY A 335 -9.88 -3.36 -3.12
CA GLY A 335 -10.63 -3.64 -1.89
C GLY A 335 -11.26 -5.02 -1.83
N GLN A 336 -10.91 -5.92 -2.76
CA GLN A 336 -11.34 -7.32 -2.73
C GLN A 336 -10.57 -8.07 -1.66
N VAL A 337 -11.26 -8.94 -0.93
CA VAL A 337 -10.70 -9.72 0.16
C VAL A 337 -10.77 -11.21 -0.16
N ALA A 338 -9.65 -11.90 -0.06
CA ALA A 338 -9.60 -13.35 -0.05
C ALA A 338 -9.45 -13.86 1.38
N GLY A 339 -10.08 -14.98 1.70
CA GLY A 339 -10.00 -15.59 3.04
C GLY A 339 -10.67 -16.96 3.10
N TYR A 340 -11.00 -17.42 4.30
CA TYR A 340 -11.78 -18.63 4.49
C TYR A 340 -12.96 -18.44 5.44
N TYR A 341 -13.97 -19.29 5.30
CA TYR A 341 -15.08 -19.37 6.23
C TYR A 341 -15.35 -20.82 6.63
N ILE A 342 -16.02 -21.00 7.76
CA ILE A 342 -16.47 -22.30 8.26
C ILE A 342 -17.99 -22.35 8.15
N ASP A 343 -18.55 -23.40 7.56
CA ASP A 343 -20.01 -23.59 7.46
C ASP A 343 -20.61 -24.25 8.72
N SER A 344 -21.92 -24.54 8.71
CA SER A 344 -22.58 -25.25 9.82
C SER A 344 -22.13 -26.72 9.98
N ASN A 345 -21.54 -27.31 8.95
CA ASN A 345 -21.02 -28.68 8.95
C ASN A 345 -19.53 -28.75 9.36
N GLN A 346 -18.95 -27.63 9.81
CA GLN A 346 -17.53 -27.51 10.14
C GLN A 346 -16.58 -27.68 8.94
N LYS A 347 -17.09 -27.57 7.70
CA LYS A 347 -16.25 -27.57 6.51
C LYS A 347 -15.64 -26.18 6.33
N ARG A 348 -14.35 -26.14 6.01
CA ARG A 348 -13.65 -24.90 5.68
C ARG A 348 -13.64 -24.64 4.18
N HIS A 349 -14.12 -23.48 3.80
CA HIS A 349 -14.24 -23.00 2.42
C HIS A 349 -13.38 -21.77 2.20
N GLY A 350 -12.77 -21.62 1.03
CA GLY A 350 -12.21 -20.33 0.63
C GLY A 350 -13.34 -19.35 0.26
N PHE A 351 -13.08 -18.05 0.32
CA PHE A 351 -13.96 -17.05 -0.28
C PHE A 351 -13.19 -15.93 -0.96
N LEU A 352 -13.83 -15.32 -1.95
CA LEU A 352 -13.50 -14.01 -2.51
C LEU A 352 -14.67 -13.06 -2.26
N ALA A 353 -14.43 -12.00 -1.48
CA ALA A 353 -15.37 -10.92 -1.23
C ALA A 353 -15.02 -9.74 -2.14
N THR A 354 -15.95 -9.33 -2.99
CA THR A 354 -15.80 -8.17 -3.88
C THR A 354 -16.64 -7.01 -3.34
N PRO A 355 -16.05 -5.84 -3.09
CA PRO A 355 -16.77 -4.70 -2.56
C PRO A 355 -17.79 -4.18 -3.58
N ASN A 356 -19.00 -3.91 -3.11
CA ASN A 356 -19.98 -3.14 -3.83
C ASN A 356 -19.88 -1.71 -3.30
N TYR A 357 -19.20 -0.84 -4.05
CA TYR A 357 -19.17 0.58 -3.75
C TYR A 357 -20.47 1.24 -4.15
N THR A 358 -20.88 2.24 -3.39
CA THR A 358 -21.80 3.21 -3.95
C THR A 358 -21.08 4.01 -5.04
N PRO A 359 -21.79 4.48 -6.08
CA PRO A 359 -21.19 5.38 -7.07
C PRO A 359 -20.58 6.61 -6.39
N ALA A 360 -19.27 6.81 -6.56
CA ALA A 360 -18.55 7.96 -6.06
C ALA A 360 -18.91 9.24 -6.85
N PRO A 361 -18.62 10.45 -6.31
CA PRO A 361 -18.75 11.67 -7.08
C PRO A 361 -17.83 11.62 -8.31
N VAL A 362 -18.39 11.87 -9.49
CA VAL A 362 -17.68 11.91 -10.77
C VAL A 362 -17.61 13.37 -11.26
N PRO A 363 -16.57 14.13 -10.88
CA PRO A 363 -16.33 15.45 -11.44
C PRO A 363 -15.84 15.33 -12.89
N SER A 364 -16.19 16.29 -13.73
CA SER A 364 -15.76 16.36 -15.13
C SER A 364 -15.56 17.82 -15.55
N ILE A 365 -14.56 18.07 -16.40
CA ILE A 365 -14.27 19.39 -16.98
C ILE A 365 -14.33 19.29 -18.50
N TYR A 366 -14.94 20.27 -19.15
CA TYR A 366 -14.96 20.40 -20.61
C TYR A 366 -14.78 21.87 -21.02
N GLN A 367 -14.02 22.11 -22.09
CA GLN A 367 -13.87 23.44 -22.68
C GLN A 367 -14.94 23.68 -23.75
N ASN A 368 -15.70 24.76 -23.58
CA ASN A 368 -16.66 25.28 -24.56
C ASN A 368 -16.20 26.66 -25.03
N CYS A 369 -15.46 26.71 -26.14
CA CYS A 369 -14.83 27.94 -26.64
C CYS A 369 -13.93 28.62 -25.57
N ASN A 370 -14.26 29.85 -25.15
CA ASN A 370 -13.53 30.61 -24.12
C ASN A 370 -14.08 30.38 -22.69
N GLN A 371 -14.87 29.33 -22.49
CA GLN A 371 -15.48 29.01 -21.21
C GLN A 371 -15.10 27.59 -20.80
N ILE A 372 -14.97 27.38 -19.49
CA ILE A 372 -14.82 26.05 -18.90
C ILE A 372 -16.15 25.72 -18.24
N ALA A 373 -16.68 24.56 -18.60
CA ALA A 373 -17.85 23.98 -17.95
C ALA A 373 -17.41 22.80 -17.09
N ILE A 374 -18.08 22.65 -15.96
CA ILE A 374 -17.93 21.46 -15.12
C ILE A 374 -19.23 20.66 -15.09
N SER A 375 -19.11 19.37 -14.85
CA SER A 375 -20.23 18.52 -14.49
C SER A 375 -19.87 17.72 -13.25
N LEU A 376 -20.86 17.41 -12.43
CA LEU A 376 -20.73 16.55 -11.28
C LEU A 376 -21.89 15.56 -11.28
N ASP A 377 -21.61 14.27 -11.33
CA ASP A 377 -22.55 13.27 -10.86
C ASP A 377 -22.18 12.91 -9.42
N PRO A 378 -22.93 13.31 -8.38
CA PRO A 378 -22.55 13.05 -7.00
C PRO A 378 -22.74 11.59 -6.59
N GLY A 379 -23.35 10.75 -7.43
CA GLY A 379 -23.59 9.35 -7.11
C GLY A 379 -24.40 9.20 -5.81
N SER A 380 -23.92 8.38 -4.86
CA SER A 380 -24.57 8.23 -3.55
C SER A 380 -24.45 9.44 -2.64
N TYR A 381 -23.57 10.39 -2.96
CA TYR A 381 -23.40 11.61 -2.17
C TYR A 381 -24.42 12.69 -2.56
N GLN A 382 -25.41 12.38 -3.39
CA GLN A 382 -26.51 13.28 -3.70
C GLN A 382 -27.19 13.79 -2.41
N GLY A 383 -27.10 15.10 -2.17
CA GLY A 383 -27.62 15.79 -0.99
C GLY A 383 -26.69 15.82 0.23
N ALA A 384 -25.57 15.09 0.21
CA ALA A 384 -24.56 15.16 1.27
C ALA A 384 -23.78 16.48 1.17
N ASN A 385 -23.34 17.02 2.31
CA ASN A 385 -22.51 18.24 2.32
C ASN A 385 -21.07 17.92 1.91
N GLY A 386 -20.48 18.74 1.05
CA GLY A 386 -19.07 18.65 0.66
C GLY A 386 -18.52 19.98 0.15
N ASP A 387 -17.20 20.02 -0.05
CA ASP A 387 -16.48 21.16 -0.61
C ASP A 387 -16.11 20.89 -2.07
N TRP A 388 -16.36 21.86 -2.94
CA TRP A 388 -15.83 21.85 -4.30
C TRP A 388 -14.53 22.62 -4.33
N TRP A 389 -13.54 22.06 -4.99
CA TRP A 389 -12.24 22.66 -5.20
C TRP A 389 -12.06 22.87 -6.69
N PHE A 390 -11.72 24.09 -7.09
CA PHE A 390 -11.44 24.38 -8.48
C PHE A 390 -10.19 25.24 -8.57
N VAL A 391 -9.11 24.64 -9.08
CA VAL A 391 -7.78 25.24 -9.10
C VAL A 391 -7.14 25.04 -10.47
N ALA A 392 -6.21 25.91 -10.84
CA ALA A 392 -5.41 25.76 -12.04
C ALA A 392 -3.93 25.96 -11.73
N TYR A 393 -3.07 25.14 -12.31
CA TYR A 393 -1.62 25.28 -12.23
C TYR A 393 -1.06 25.73 -13.57
N ALA A 394 -0.20 26.75 -13.56
CA ALA A 394 0.51 27.23 -14.74
C ALA A 394 1.96 26.71 -14.72
N PRO A 395 2.33 25.71 -15.54
CA PRO A 395 3.68 25.16 -15.54
C PRO A 395 4.76 26.18 -15.95
N SER A 396 4.40 27.19 -16.73
CA SER A 396 5.32 28.22 -17.21
C SER A 396 5.82 29.16 -16.10
N SER A 397 5.00 29.43 -15.09
CA SER A 397 5.33 30.31 -13.95
C SER A 397 5.47 29.56 -12.63
N GLY A 398 4.95 28.33 -12.54
CA GLY A 398 4.81 27.60 -11.29
C GLY A 398 3.69 28.11 -10.39
N HIS A 399 2.88 29.08 -10.86
CA HIS A 399 1.78 29.66 -10.08
C HIS A 399 0.55 28.76 -10.06
N TRP A 400 -0.16 28.81 -8.94
CA TRP A 400 -1.48 28.27 -8.75
C TRP A 400 -2.52 29.39 -8.76
N TYR A 401 -3.70 29.04 -9.26
CA TYR A 401 -4.87 29.90 -9.30
C TYR A 401 -5.99 29.18 -8.57
N SER A 402 -6.60 29.85 -7.60
CA SER A 402 -7.77 29.34 -6.88
C SER A 402 -9.02 30.04 -7.39
N TYR A 403 -10.08 29.29 -7.63
CA TYR A 403 -11.36 29.84 -8.03
C TYR A 403 -12.33 29.95 -6.84
N THR A 404 -13.03 31.09 -6.74
CA THR A 404 -14.12 31.29 -5.77
C THR A 404 -15.42 31.62 -6.49
N TYR A 405 -16.46 30.81 -6.26
CA TYR A 405 -17.80 31.06 -6.80
C TYR A 405 -18.39 32.35 -6.20
N PRO A 406 -19.05 33.21 -7.01
CA PRO A 406 -19.49 32.92 -8.36
C PRO A 406 -18.57 33.32 -9.52
N ARG A 407 -17.47 34.08 -9.37
CA ARG A 407 -16.76 34.63 -10.58
C ARG A 407 -15.25 34.89 -10.52
N GLN A 408 -14.50 34.61 -9.45
CA GLN A 408 -13.13 35.15 -9.35
C GLN A 408 -12.05 34.06 -9.28
N TRP A 409 -11.19 34.05 -10.29
CA TRP A 409 -9.86 33.46 -10.19
C TRP A 409 -8.93 34.40 -9.43
N ARG A 410 -8.18 33.84 -8.49
CA ARG A 410 -7.12 34.54 -7.76
C ARG A 410 -5.81 33.81 -8.02
N ASP A 411 -4.81 34.54 -8.49
CA ASP A 411 -3.41 34.08 -8.46
C ASP A 411 -2.98 34.00 -6.99
N ILE A 412 -2.64 32.79 -6.55
CA ILE A 412 -2.18 32.51 -5.19
C ILE A 412 -0.67 32.21 -5.17
N GLY A 413 0.02 32.42 -6.28
CA GLY A 413 1.44 32.14 -6.42
C GLY A 413 1.74 30.67 -6.17
N MET A 414 2.80 30.39 -5.42
CA MET A 414 3.23 29.02 -5.10
C MET A 414 2.70 28.52 -3.74
N ASP A 415 1.87 29.32 -3.05
CA ASP A 415 1.38 29.03 -1.70
C ASP A 415 0.01 28.33 -1.73
N LEU A 416 0.04 27.00 -1.71
CA LEU A 416 -1.17 26.16 -1.73
C LEU A 416 -2.07 26.34 -0.50
N SER A 417 -1.57 26.92 0.60
CA SER A 417 -2.40 27.20 1.78
C SER A 417 -3.48 28.26 1.52
N GLN A 418 -3.36 28.99 0.42
CA GLN A 418 -4.31 30.02 0.00
C GLN A 418 -5.43 29.48 -0.91
N ILE A 419 -5.47 28.18 -1.17
CA ILE A 419 -6.60 27.57 -1.88
C ILE A 419 -7.83 27.65 -0.97
N THR A 420 -8.95 28.08 -1.54
CA THR A 420 -10.24 28.15 -0.86
C THR A 420 -11.28 27.34 -1.62
N PRO A 421 -12.27 26.73 -0.95
CA PRO A 421 -13.36 26.05 -1.63
C PRO A 421 -14.06 26.96 -2.64
N ALA A 422 -14.29 26.44 -3.84
CA ALA A 422 -15.11 27.08 -4.85
C ALA A 422 -16.59 27.06 -4.43
N TYR A 423 -17.05 26.02 -3.74
CA TYR A 423 -18.40 25.90 -3.20
C TYR A 423 -18.37 25.05 -1.92
N GLN A 424 -19.27 25.32 -0.98
CA GLN A 424 -19.50 24.49 0.20
C GLN A 424 -21.00 24.28 0.36
N GLY A 425 -21.45 23.04 0.43
CA GLY A 425 -22.87 22.73 0.63
C GLY A 425 -23.29 21.38 0.06
N PRO A 426 -24.62 21.15 -0.04
CA PRO A 426 -25.16 19.89 -0.56
C PRO A 426 -24.72 19.60 -1.99
N LEU A 427 -24.16 18.42 -2.22
CA LEU A 427 -23.75 17.93 -3.53
C LEU A 427 -24.98 17.58 -4.36
N ALA A 428 -25.07 18.15 -5.55
CA ALA A 428 -26.16 17.87 -6.48
C ALA A 428 -25.62 17.56 -7.86
N LYS A 429 -26.36 16.72 -8.60
CA LYS A 429 -26.07 16.46 -10.00
C LYS A 429 -26.06 17.77 -10.79
N THR A 430 -24.93 18.06 -11.43
CA THR A 430 -24.77 19.20 -12.32
C THR A 430 -24.28 18.71 -13.68
N THR A 431 -24.78 19.32 -14.74
CA THR A 431 -24.43 18.96 -16.11
C THR A 431 -24.18 20.24 -16.88
N ASN A 432 -23.00 20.34 -17.49
CA ASN A 432 -22.57 21.51 -18.26
C ASN A 432 -22.76 22.83 -17.51
N LEU A 433 -22.47 22.82 -16.20
CA LEU A 433 -22.52 24.01 -15.39
C LEU A 433 -21.40 24.93 -15.87
N THR A 434 -21.80 25.85 -16.75
CA THR A 434 -20.91 26.80 -17.42
C THR A 434 -20.70 27.94 -16.45
N LEU A 435 -19.69 27.79 -15.61
CA LEU A 435 -19.51 28.69 -14.49
C LEU A 435 -18.55 29.83 -14.80
N PHE A 436 -17.68 29.69 -15.81
CA PHE A 436 -16.43 30.45 -15.80
C PHE A 436 -16.05 31.05 -17.15
N ASN A 437 -15.59 32.29 -17.10
CA ASN A 437 -14.76 32.87 -18.16
C ASN A 437 -13.28 32.69 -17.77
N THR A 438 -12.40 32.73 -18.76
CA THR A 438 -10.95 32.68 -18.55
C THR A 438 -10.37 34.07 -18.22
N ASN A 439 -11.22 35.03 -17.82
CA ASN A 439 -10.77 36.40 -17.55
C ASN A 439 -9.98 36.44 -16.24
N GLY A 440 -8.80 37.04 -16.27
CA GLY A 440 -7.87 37.10 -15.13
C GLY A 440 -6.79 36.01 -15.13
N ILE A 441 -6.83 35.11 -16.11
CA ILE A 441 -5.75 34.14 -16.39
C ILE A 441 -5.06 34.59 -17.69
N SER A 442 -3.72 34.62 -17.70
CA SER A 442 -2.93 34.98 -18.89
C SER A 442 -2.99 33.90 -19.99
N SER A 443 -2.55 34.25 -21.20
CA SER A 443 -2.30 33.28 -22.26
C SER A 443 -1.27 32.24 -21.80
N GLY A 444 -1.50 30.96 -22.09
CA GLY A 444 -0.62 29.88 -21.65
C GLY A 444 -1.32 28.53 -21.50
N THR A 445 -0.55 27.51 -21.12
CA THR A 445 -1.05 26.18 -20.80
C THR A 445 -1.25 26.06 -19.29
N TYR A 446 -2.38 25.47 -18.90
CA TYR A 446 -2.78 25.27 -17.51
C TYR A 446 -3.25 23.83 -17.31
N TYR A 447 -2.93 23.25 -16.15
CA TYR A 447 -3.58 22.05 -15.65
C TYR A 447 -4.69 22.47 -14.69
N VAL A 448 -5.94 22.23 -15.10
CA VAL A 448 -7.13 22.64 -14.35
C VAL A 448 -7.69 21.44 -13.61
N TYR A 449 -7.99 21.61 -12.34
CA TYR A 449 -8.50 20.56 -11.46
C TYR A 449 -9.86 20.94 -10.94
N PHE A 450 -10.80 19.99 -11.02
CA PHE A 450 -12.09 20.08 -10.34
C PHE A 450 -12.19 18.89 -9.38
N GLY A 451 -12.24 19.21 -8.09
CA GLY A 451 -12.30 18.26 -7.00
C GLY A 451 -13.56 18.42 -6.17
N VAL A 452 -14.03 17.32 -5.62
CA VAL A 452 -15.08 17.25 -4.60
C VAL A 452 -14.50 16.55 -3.40
N ASP A 453 -14.37 17.30 -2.32
CA ASP A 453 -14.09 16.78 -1.00
C ASP A 453 -15.41 16.45 -0.31
N THR A 454 -15.51 15.24 0.18
CA THR A 454 -16.74 14.73 0.82
C THR A 454 -16.90 15.15 2.28
N ASN A 455 -15.95 15.90 2.83
CA ASN A 455 -16.04 16.53 4.14
C ASN A 455 -16.11 18.05 4.01
N MET A 456 -17.23 18.64 4.40
CA MET A 456 -17.46 20.08 4.30
C MET A 456 -16.88 20.82 5.51
N ASN A 457 -15.56 20.97 5.56
CA ASN A 457 -14.83 21.60 6.66
C ASN A 457 -14.01 22.85 6.22
N GLY A 458 -13.98 23.14 4.92
CA GLY A 458 -13.21 24.24 4.33
C GLY A 458 -11.71 23.98 4.19
N VAL A 459 -11.26 22.74 4.42
CA VAL A 459 -9.88 22.27 4.32
C VAL A 459 -9.81 21.21 3.24
N LEU A 460 -8.79 21.26 2.38
CA LEU A 460 -8.65 20.29 1.30
C LEU A 460 -8.19 18.93 1.87
N ASP A 461 -9.15 18.04 2.14
CA ASP A 461 -8.89 16.71 2.67
C ASP A 461 -8.54 15.76 1.51
N MET A 462 -7.23 15.65 1.20
CA MET A 462 -6.75 14.82 0.08
C MET A 462 -7.13 13.32 0.20
N ASN A 463 -7.42 12.85 1.40
CA ASN A 463 -7.91 11.49 1.67
C ASN A 463 -9.44 11.34 1.52
N GLN A 464 -10.14 12.40 1.10
CA GLN A 464 -11.59 12.44 0.86
C GLN A 464 -11.95 13.18 -0.43
N LEU A 465 -10.94 13.50 -1.26
CA LEU A 465 -11.04 14.24 -2.50
C LEU A 465 -11.21 13.32 -3.72
N TYR A 466 -12.28 13.53 -4.48
CA TYR A 466 -12.47 13.00 -5.82
C TYR A 466 -12.23 14.11 -6.83
N TYR A 467 -11.27 13.98 -7.73
CA TYR A 467 -10.98 15.02 -8.71
C TYR A 467 -10.77 14.51 -10.13
N THR A 468 -10.87 15.46 -11.07
CA THR A 468 -10.52 15.29 -12.48
C THR A 468 -9.54 16.40 -12.88
N GLU A 469 -8.72 16.11 -13.88
CA GLU A 469 -7.75 17.04 -14.45
C GLU A 469 -8.11 17.31 -15.93
N TYR A 470 -7.91 18.55 -16.36
CA TYR A 470 -8.06 18.97 -17.75
C TYR A 470 -6.95 19.93 -18.15
N THR A 471 -6.25 19.63 -19.24
CA THR A 471 -5.26 20.53 -19.83
C THR A 471 -5.96 21.60 -20.66
N LEU A 472 -5.84 22.86 -20.24
CA LEU A 472 -6.39 24.03 -20.91
C LEU A 472 -5.26 24.82 -21.58
N THR A 473 -5.45 25.22 -22.84
CA THR A 473 -4.54 26.16 -23.52
C THR A 473 -5.31 27.42 -23.89
N LEU A 474 -4.86 28.56 -23.37
CA LEU A 474 -5.41 29.87 -23.67
C LEU A 474 -4.54 30.58 -24.72
N PRO A 475 -5.14 31.08 -25.82
CA PRO A 475 -4.44 31.71 -26.92
C PRO A 475 -3.81 33.05 -26.56
#